data_AF-A0A1M5X0A3-F1
#
_entry.id   AF-A0A1M5X0A3-F1
#
_cell.length_a   1.000
_cell.length_b   1.000
_cell.length_c   1.000
_cell.angle_alpha   90.00
_cell.angle_beta   90.00
_cell.angle_gamma   90.00
#
_symmetry.space_group_name_H-M   'P 1'
#
loop_
_entity.id
_entity.type
_entity.pdbx_description
1 polymer ?
#
loop_
_entity_poly.entity_id
_entity_poly.type
_entity_poly.pdbx_seq_one_letter_code
_entity_poly.pdbx_strand_id
1 'polypeptide(L)'
;MFCPYCGTKLFIDESDTVKKQRIKSDTYRTVEQGWQYVEFEKYKRQYSLKIKKGIALASAIIFVLSFAFCLIFHPVRRFSNEFLPHDGQIQVTVSEVWCDGKNLDAAIEEFKAMGFSNIKTSHQISLLATVVRGFGDSVYHVSIDGDSEFIKGDWFDPDAVVVISYY
;
A
#
# COMPACT_ATOMS: atom_id res chain seq x y z
N MET A 1 -24.67 -17.41 68.30
CA MET A 1 -25.60 -18.56 68.49
C MET A 1 -26.62 -18.18 69.56
N PHE A 2 -27.83 -18.75 69.55
CA PHE A 2 -28.85 -18.50 70.59
C PHE A 2 -28.91 -19.70 71.54
N CYS A 3 -29.02 -19.45 72.84
CA CYS A 3 -29.19 -20.52 73.83
C CYS A 3 -30.62 -21.08 73.73
N PRO A 4 -30.81 -22.40 73.53
CA PRO A 4 -32.14 -22.98 73.32
C PRO A 4 -33.03 -22.99 74.57
N TYR A 5 -32.47 -22.73 75.76
CA TYR A 5 -33.22 -22.77 77.02
C TYR A 5 -33.66 -21.39 77.53
N CYS A 6 -32.92 -20.32 77.24
CA CYS A 6 -33.20 -18.98 77.76
C CYS A 6 -33.31 -17.89 76.68
N GLY A 7 -33.16 -18.25 75.39
CA GLY A 7 -33.32 -17.31 74.27
C GLY A 7 -32.26 -16.21 74.18
N THR A 8 -31.29 -16.17 75.09
CA THR A 8 -30.27 -15.11 75.11
C THR A 8 -29.24 -15.35 73.99
N LYS A 9 -28.89 -14.29 73.27
CA LYS A 9 -27.89 -14.32 72.20
C LYS A 9 -26.49 -14.42 72.83
N LEU A 10 -25.85 -15.57 72.67
CA LEU A 10 -24.45 -15.75 73.06
C LEU A 10 -23.57 -15.05 72.03
N PHE A 11 -22.97 -13.94 72.46
CA PHE A 11 -21.84 -13.33 71.78
C PHE A 11 -20.60 -14.14 72.17
N ILE A 12 -20.05 -14.87 71.20
CA ILE A 12 -18.74 -15.50 71.35
C ILE A 12 -17.74 -14.36 71.15
N ASP A 13 -17.18 -13.86 72.23
CA ASP A 13 -16.08 -12.90 72.17
C ASP A 13 -14.82 -13.66 71.75
N GLU A 14 -14.28 -13.32 70.58
CA GLU A 14 -13.04 -13.94 70.10
C GLU A 14 -11.90 -13.46 71.01
N SER A 15 -11.19 -14.41 71.64
CA SER A 15 -10.02 -14.05 72.44
C SER A 15 -8.99 -13.29 71.59
N ASP A 16 -8.35 -12.28 72.17
CA ASP A 16 -7.38 -11.40 71.49
C ASP A 16 -6.28 -12.16 70.74
N THR A 17 -5.91 -13.35 71.23
CA THR A 17 -4.90 -14.22 70.61
C THR A 17 -5.34 -14.73 69.22
N VAL A 18 -6.59 -15.15 69.08
CA VAL A 18 -7.18 -15.63 67.81
C VAL A 18 -7.29 -14.47 66.82
N LYS A 19 -7.73 -13.31 67.28
CA LYS A 19 -7.80 -12.08 66.46
C LYS A 19 -6.43 -11.68 65.94
N LYS A 20 -5.39 -11.72 66.79
CA LYS A 20 -4.01 -11.44 66.40
C LYS A 20 -3.47 -12.45 65.38
N GLN A 21 -3.78 -13.74 65.53
CA GLN A 21 -3.37 -14.76 64.57
C GLN A 21 -4.02 -14.56 63.19
N ARG A 22 -5.32 -14.23 63.17
CA ARG A 22 -6.04 -13.93 61.92
C ARG A 22 -5.43 -12.73 61.19
N ILE A 23 -5.24 -11.61 61.90
CA ILE A 23 -4.61 -10.40 61.32
C ILE A 23 -3.24 -10.73 60.74
N LYS A 24 -2.43 -11.53 61.44
CA LYS A 24 -1.11 -11.95 60.95
C LYS A 24 -1.22 -12.75 59.66
N SER A 25 -2.13 -13.72 59.61
CA SER A 25 -2.37 -14.54 58.41
C SER A 25 -2.87 -13.72 57.22
N ASP A 26 -3.81 -12.80 57.45
CA ASP A 26 -4.32 -11.91 56.40
C ASP A 26 -3.22 -10.98 55.90
N THR A 27 -2.40 -10.44 56.79
CA THR A 27 -1.25 -9.60 56.41
C THR A 27 -0.27 -10.37 55.52
N TYR A 28 0.07 -11.61 55.87
CA TYR A 28 0.93 -12.44 55.02
C TYR A 28 0.33 -12.66 53.63
N ARG A 29 -0.97 -13.00 53.57
CA ARG A 29 -1.67 -13.24 52.30
C ARG A 29 -1.71 -11.99 51.42
N THR A 30 -1.99 -10.82 52.00
CA THR A 30 -1.98 -9.55 51.26
C THR A 30 -0.59 -9.20 50.74
N VAL A 31 0.45 -9.41 51.55
CA VAL A 31 1.85 -9.18 51.14
C VAL A 31 2.23 -10.13 49.99
N GLU A 32 1.89 -11.41 50.09
CA GLU A 32 2.16 -12.41 49.05
C GLU A 32 1.45 -12.10 47.73
N GLN A 33 0.17 -11.73 47.79
CA GLN A 33 -0.57 -11.24 46.61
C GLN A 33 0.09 -10.00 45.99
N GLY A 34 0.60 -9.09 46.83
CA GLY A 34 1.37 -7.93 46.37
C GLY A 34 2.64 -8.32 45.63
N TRP A 35 3.42 -9.28 46.14
CA TRP A 35 4.63 -9.78 45.47
C TRP A 35 4.33 -10.41 44.12
N GLN A 36 3.29 -11.26 44.05
CA GLN A 36 2.86 -11.88 42.79
C GLN A 36 2.44 -10.83 41.76
N TYR A 37 1.72 -9.79 42.17
CA TYR A 37 1.33 -8.69 41.29
C TYR A 37 2.55 -7.92 40.76
N VAL A 38 3.50 -7.58 41.64
CA VAL A 38 4.73 -6.87 41.25
C VAL A 38 5.58 -7.70 40.27
N GLU A 39 5.68 -9.01 40.48
CA GLU A 39 6.41 -9.91 39.58
C GLU A 39 5.73 -10.03 38.21
N PHE A 40 4.40 -10.14 38.19
CA PHE A 40 3.62 -10.13 36.95
C PHE A 40 3.79 -8.83 36.16
N GLU A 41 3.76 -7.67 36.82
CA GLU A 41 4.01 -6.37 36.19
C GLU A 41 5.43 -6.28 35.60
N LYS A 42 6.45 -6.80 36.30
CA LYS A 42 7.81 -6.88 35.76
C LYS A 42 7.87 -7.76 34.51
N TYR A 43 7.26 -8.94 34.56
CA TYR A 43 7.19 -9.85 33.42
C TYR A 43 6.48 -9.20 32.22
N LYS A 44 5.33 -8.57 32.45
CA LYS A 44 4.56 -7.84 31.42
C LYS A 44 5.37 -6.71 30.81
N ARG A 45 6.11 -5.94 31.61
CA ARG A 45 6.98 -4.86 31.13
C ARG A 45 8.10 -5.40 30.25
N GLN A 46 8.78 -6.47 30.67
CA GLN A 46 9.83 -7.11 29.86
C GLN A 46 9.28 -7.67 28.54
N TYR A 47 8.11 -8.31 28.58
CA TYR A 47 7.44 -8.84 27.41
C TYR A 47 7.03 -7.73 26.42
N SER A 48 6.45 -6.63 26.92
CA SER A 48 6.09 -5.48 26.08
C SER A 48 7.29 -4.84 25.39
N LEU A 49 8.45 -4.80 26.05
CA LEU A 49 9.69 -4.28 25.47
C LEU A 49 10.21 -5.20 24.36
N LYS A 50 10.15 -6.53 24.55
CA LYS A 50 10.52 -7.51 23.52
C LYS A 50 9.62 -7.40 22.30
N ILE A 51 8.30 -7.28 22.49
CA ILE A 51 7.34 -7.08 21.40
C ILE A 51 7.62 -5.77 20.65
N LYS A 52 7.74 -4.64 21.37
CA LYS A 52 7.98 -3.34 20.73
C LYS A 52 9.27 -3.34 19.90
N LYS A 53 10.35 -3.95 20.40
CA LYS A 53 11.59 -4.11 19.64
C LYS A 53 11.40 -4.99 18.39
N GLY A 54 10.68 -6.11 18.52
CA GLY A 54 10.37 -6.98 17.39
C GLY A 54 9.54 -6.28 16.31
N ILE A 55 8.49 -5.54 16.69
CA ILE A 55 7.66 -4.76 15.77
C ILE A 55 8.47 -3.67 15.09
N ALA A 56 9.31 -2.93 15.83
CA ALA A 56 10.15 -1.89 15.24
C ALA A 56 11.09 -2.45 14.16
N LEU A 57 11.75 -3.58 14.43
CA LEU A 57 12.63 -4.25 13.46
C LEU A 57 11.85 -4.74 12.23
N ALA A 58 10.70 -5.39 12.43
CA ALA A 58 9.87 -5.86 11.32
C ALA A 58 9.36 -4.70 10.46
N SER A 59 8.93 -3.59 11.07
CA SER A 59 8.49 -2.41 10.35
C SER A 59 9.60 -1.80 9.51
N ALA A 60 10.82 -1.70 10.03
CA ALA A 60 11.96 -1.17 9.28
C ALA A 60 12.28 -2.03 8.04
N ILE A 61 12.23 -3.36 8.17
CA ILE A 61 12.45 -4.28 7.04
C ILE A 61 11.36 -4.09 5.97
N ILE A 62 10.09 -4.03 6.37
CA ILE A 62 8.97 -3.82 5.44
C ILE A 62 9.10 -2.49 4.70
N PHE A 63 9.49 -1.42 5.39
CA PHE A 63 9.73 -0.12 4.75
C PHE A 63 10.84 -0.17 3.70
N VAL A 64 11.96 -0.85 4.00
CA VAL A 64 13.07 -1.01 3.05
C VAL A 64 12.64 -1.82 1.83
N LEU A 65 11.91 -2.93 2.03
CA LEU A 65 11.42 -3.76 0.94
C LEU A 65 10.39 -3.02 0.07
N SER A 66 9.49 -2.26 0.69
CA SER A 66 8.51 -1.43 -0.02
C SER A 66 9.20 -0.33 -0.85
N PHE A 67 10.19 0.34 -0.29
CA PHE A 67 10.96 1.36 -1.02
C PHE A 67 11.74 0.76 -2.19
N ALA A 68 12.38 -0.41 -2.00
CA ALA A 68 13.04 -1.13 -3.08
C ALA A 68 12.06 -1.57 -4.17
N PHE A 69 10.87 -2.04 -3.79
CA PHE A 69 9.79 -2.36 -4.72
C PHE A 69 9.34 -1.11 -5.50
N CYS A 70 9.16 0.05 -4.85
CA CYS A 70 8.88 1.30 -5.55
C CYS A 70 9.99 1.67 -6.54
N LEU A 71 11.27 1.50 -6.22
CA LEU A 71 12.34 1.79 -7.18
C LEU A 71 12.36 0.83 -8.39
N ILE A 72 11.87 -0.40 -8.22
CA ILE A 72 11.83 -1.41 -9.29
C ILE A 72 10.56 -1.27 -10.15
N PHE A 73 9.42 -0.98 -9.53
CA PHE A 73 8.09 -1.00 -10.17
C PHE A 73 7.54 0.38 -10.50
N HIS A 74 8.00 1.45 -9.85
CA HIS A 74 7.66 2.81 -10.25
C HIS A 74 8.62 3.24 -11.37
N PRO A 75 8.14 3.79 -12.50
CA PRO A 75 8.96 4.19 -13.64
C PRO A 75 9.72 5.50 -13.34
N VAL A 76 10.54 5.52 -12.28
CA VAL A 76 11.56 6.57 -12.05
C VAL A 76 12.64 6.50 -13.14
N ARG A 77 12.66 5.45 -13.96
CA ARG A 77 13.49 5.35 -15.16
C ARG A 77 13.15 6.36 -16.27
N ARG A 78 12.07 7.16 -16.14
CA ARG A 78 11.74 8.21 -17.13
C ARG A 78 12.47 9.55 -16.90
N PHE A 79 13.24 9.70 -15.82
CA PHE A 79 13.86 10.99 -15.47
C PHE A 79 15.26 11.22 -16.08
N SER A 80 15.77 10.35 -16.96
CA SER A 80 17.14 10.48 -17.49
C SER A 80 17.27 11.16 -18.86
N ASN A 81 16.20 11.73 -19.44
CA ASN A 81 16.26 12.24 -20.82
C ASN A 81 16.20 13.78 -20.94
N GLU A 82 16.15 14.53 -19.84
CA GLU A 82 15.94 16.00 -19.86
C GLU A 82 17.17 16.87 -20.17
N PHE A 83 18.33 16.29 -20.52
CA PHE A 83 19.57 17.06 -20.74
C PHE A 83 20.33 16.71 -22.03
N LEU A 84 19.64 16.27 -23.07
CA LEU A 84 20.22 16.20 -24.41
C LEU A 84 19.67 17.38 -25.24
N PRO A 85 20.51 18.13 -25.98
CA PRO A 85 20.01 19.12 -26.92
C PRO A 85 19.15 18.40 -27.97
N HIS A 86 17.84 18.69 -27.97
CA HIS A 86 16.84 18.10 -28.86
C HIS A 86 16.93 18.65 -30.30
N ASP A 87 18.13 18.96 -30.78
CA ASP A 87 18.35 19.49 -32.13
C ASP A 87 17.90 18.45 -33.15
N GLY A 88 16.78 18.72 -33.82
CA GLY A 88 16.21 17.87 -34.86
C GLY A 88 15.24 16.78 -34.38
N GLN A 89 14.90 16.70 -33.09
CA GLN A 89 13.89 15.76 -32.59
C GLN A 89 12.47 16.34 -32.68
N ILE A 90 11.48 15.46 -32.80
CA ILE A 90 10.06 15.82 -32.84
C ILE A 90 9.50 15.77 -31.42
N GLN A 91 8.90 16.87 -30.97
CA GLN A 91 8.15 16.89 -29.72
C GLN A 91 6.71 16.44 -29.96
N VAL A 92 6.25 15.47 -29.19
CA VAL A 92 4.87 14.96 -29.28
C VAL A 92 3.94 15.90 -28.52
N THR A 93 2.90 16.39 -29.18
CA THR A 93 1.92 17.33 -28.58
C THR A 93 0.70 16.65 -27.98
N VAL A 94 0.58 15.32 -28.16
CA VAL A 94 -0.49 14.45 -27.66
C VAL A 94 0.08 13.35 -26.76
N SER A 95 -0.78 12.70 -25.99
CA SER A 95 -0.45 11.50 -25.21
C SER A 95 -1.15 10.29 -25.79
N GLU A 96 -0.64 9.08 -25.56
CA GLU A 96 -1.29 7.83 -26.03
C GLU A 96 -2.77 7.75 -25.61
N VAL A 97 -3.06 8.08 -24.35
CA VAL A 97 -4.41 8.08 -23.79
C VAL A 97 -5.38 9.03 -24.52
N TRP A 98 -4.86 10.09 -25.15
CA TRP A 98 -5.68 11.02 -25.93
C TRP A 98 -6.08 10.42 -27.30
N CYS A 99 -5.27 9.49 -27.81
CA CYS A 99 -5.51 8.82 -29.08
C CYS A 99 -6.57 7.71 -28.98
N ASP A 100 -6.84 7.14 -27.80
CA ASP A 100 -7.90 6.12 -27.62
C ASP A 100 -9.28 6.69 -27.99
N GLY A 101 -10.00 5.95 -28.84
CA GLY A 101 -11.31 6.32 -29.37
C GLY A 101 -11.29 7.30 -30.54
N LYS A 102 -10.12 7.85 -30.94
CA LYS A 102 -10.01 8.76 -32.08
C LYS A 102 -10.19 8.02 -33.40
N ASN A 103 -10.59 8.75 -34.43
CA ASN A 103 -10.60 8.22 -35.80
C ASN A 103 -9.15 8.04 -36.31
N LEU A 104 -8.89 6.94 -37.01
CA LEU A 104 -7.58 6.58 -37.54
C LEU A 104 -6.98 7.67 -38.43
N ASP A 105 -7.75 8.21 -39.37
CA ASP A 105 -7.24 9.23 -40.30
C ASP A 105 -6.84 10.49 -39.54
N ALA A 106 -7.66 10.91 -38.58
CA ALA A 106 -7.35 12.05 -37.73
C ALA A 106 -6.06 11.83 -36.91
N ALA A 107 -5.85 10.60 -36.39
CA ALA A 107 -4.61 10.27 -35.68
C ALA A 107 -3.39 10.30 -36.60
N ILE A 108 -3.51 9.75 -37.81
CA ILE A 108 -2.42 9.76 -38.82
C ILE A 108 -2.07 11.20 -39.19
N GLU A 109 -3.05 12.06 -39.45
CA GLU A 109 -2.83 13.46 -39.79
C GLU A 109 -2.13 14.22 -38.66
N GLU A 110 -2.53 13.97 -37.42
CA GLU A 110 -1.92 14.60 -36.24
C GLU A 110 -0.42 14.24 -36.13
N PHE A 111 -0.06 12.95 -36.24
CA PHE A 111 1.34 12.54 -36.19
C PHE A 111 2.17 13.04 -37.39
N LYS A 112 1.56 13.12 -38.58
CA LYS A 112 2.21 13.77 -39.74
C LYS A 112 2.43 15.26 -39.52
N ALA A 113 1.47 15.95 -38.91
CA ALA A 113 1.58 17.37 -38.60
C ALA A 113 2.69 17.68 -37.59
N MET A 114 3.00 16.72 -36.70
CA MET A 114 4.16 16.80 -35.80
C MET A 114 5.50 16.58 -36.52
N GLY A 115 5.48 15.98 -37.72
CA GLY A 115 6.66 15.73 -38.55
C GLY A 115 7.05 14.25 -38.69
N PHE A 116 6.30 13.32 -38.09
CA PHE A 116 6.60 11.89 -38.24
C PHE A 116 6.28 11.44 -39.66
N SER A 117 7.24 10.77 -40.28
CA SER A 117 7.11 10.23 -41.64
C SER A 117 6.84 8.72 -41.67
N ASN A 118 7.27 8.01 -40.63
CA ASN A 118 7.27 6.54 -40.56
C ASN A 118 6.06 6.02 -39.76
N ILE A 119 4.85 6.22 -40.29
CA ILE A 119 3.61 5.82 -39.63
C ILE A 119 3.11 4.49 -40.23
N LYS A 120 2.91 3.51 -39.36
CA LYS A 120 2.35 2.18 -39.67
C LYS A 120 1.02 2.01 -38.98
N THR A 121 0.10 1.31 -39.63
CA THR A 121 -1.21 0.98 -39.08
C THR A 121 -1.32 -0.52 -38.85
N SER A 122 -1.98 -0.91 -37.77
CA SER A 122 -2.23 -2.32 -37.41
C SER A 122 -3.70 -2.52 -37.09
N HIS A 123 -4.42 -3.15 -38.00
CA HIS A 123 -5.83 -3.47 -37.81
C HIS A 123 -5.99 -4.70 -36.90
N GLN A 124 -6.82 -4.58 -35.87
CA GLN A 124 -7.13 -5.67 -34.94
C GLN A 124 -8.61 -6.02 -34.97
N ILE A 125 -8.91 -7.17 -35.56
CA ILE A 125 -10.27 -7.71 -35.58
C ILE A 125 -10.52 -8.43 -34.24
N SER A 126 -11.32 -7.82 -33.36
CA SER A 126 -11.82 -8.48 -32.16
C SER A 126 -13.34 -8.59 -32.19
N LEU A 127 -13.85 -9.82 -32.29
CA LEU A 127 -15.29 -10.12 -32.30
C LEU A 127 -16.04 -9.54 -31.08
N LEU A 128 -15.36 -9.37 -29.94
CA LEU A 128 -15.92 -8.74 -28.74
C LEU A 128 -15.88 -7.21 -28.81
N ALA A 129 -14.83 -6.63 -29.39
CA ALA A 129 -14.73 -5.17 -29.58
C ALA A 129 -15.76 -4.67 -30.61
N THR A 130 -16.00 -5.44 -31.68
CA THR A 130 -16.99 -5.12 -32.72
C THR A 130 -18.41 -4.98 -32.15
N VAL A 131 -18.76 -5.75 -31.12
CA VAL A 131 -20.08 -5.70 -30.48
C VAL A 131 -20.20 -4.53 -29.49
N VAL A 132 -19.10 -4.14 -28.82
CA VAL A 132 -19.12 -3.17 -27.72
C VAL A 132 -18.80 -1.74 -28.17
N ARG A 133 -17.88 -1.55 -29.13
CA ARG A 133 -17.39 -0.23 -29.55
C ARG A 133 -17.95 0.25 -30.90
N GLY A 134 -18.73 -0.59 -31.59
CA GLY A 134 -19.27 -0.31 -32.92
C GLY A 134 -18.22 -0.58 -34.01
N PHE A 135 -18.70 -0.78 -35.24
CA PHE A 135 -17.81 -0.86 -36.41
C PHE A 135 -17.16 0.51 -36.65
N GLY A 136 -15.85 0.55 -36.88
CA GLY A 136 -15.19 1.72 -37.44
C GLY A 136 -13.76 1.90 -37.01
N ASP A 137 -13.04 2.72 -37.78
CA ASP A 137 -11.61 3.04 -37.68
C ASP A 137 -11.25 3.80 -36.39
N SER A 138 -11.54 3.20 -35.23
CA SER A 138 -11.30 3.77 -33.91
C SER A 138 -9.96 3.26 -33.39
N VAL A 139 -9.05 4.20 -33.14
CA VAL A 139 -7.73 3.93 -32.55
C VAL A 139 -7.93 3.46 -31.11
N TYR A 140 -7.24 2.38 -30.73
CA TYR A 140 -7.25 1.89 -29.36
C TYR A 140 -5.85 1.89 -28.73
N HIS A 141 -4.81 2.04 -29.54
CA HIS A 141 -3.44 2.02 -29.07
C HIS A 141 -2.49 2.70 -30.05
N VAL A 142 -1.53 3.45 -29.53
CA VAL A 142 -0.45 4.04 -30.33
C VAL A 142 0.87 3.77 -29.63
N SER A 143 1.92 3.47 -30.40
CA SER A 143 3.29 3.47 -29.89
C SER A 143 4.24 4.21 -30.81
N ILE A 144 5.29 4.79 -30.24
CA ILE A 144 6.35 5.49 -30.98
C ILE A 144 7.67 4.81 -30.62
N ASP A 145 8.34 4.22 -31.60
CA ASP A 145 9.54 3.39 -31.42
C ASP A 145 9.37 2.27 -30.36
N GLY A 146 8.15 1.74 -30.25
CA GLY A 146 7.79 0.71 -29.27
C GLY A 146 7.42 1.24 -27.88
N ASP A 147 7.53 2.55 -27.62
CA ASP A 147 7.02 3.17 -26.39
C ASP A 147 5.51 3.44 -26.54
N SER A 148 4.70 2.74 -25.75
CA SER A 148 3.25 2.92 -25.68
C SER A 148 2.78 3.75 -24.49
N GLU A 149 3.70 4.26 -23.67
CA GLU A 149 3.39 5.08 -22.50
C GLU A 149 3.83 6.53 -22.70
N PHE A 150 4.04 6.96 -23.96
CA PHE A 150 4.45 8.32 -24.30
C PHE A 150 3.44 9.38 -23.82
N ILE A 151 3.97 10.49 -23.32
CA ILE A 151 3.19 11.63 -22.84
C ILE A 151 3.46 12.87 -23.68
N LYS A 152 2.53 13.82 -23.62
CA LYS A 152 2.72 15.13 -24.23
C LYS A 152 4.00 15.78 -23.68
N GLY A 153 4.85 16.23 -24.59
CA GLY A 153 6.13 16.89 -24.29
C GLY A 153 7.35 15.99 -24.47
N ASP A 154 7.15 14.68 -24.64
CA ASP A 154 8.23 13.74 -24.97
C ASP A 154 8.82 14.02 -26.35
N TRP A 155 10.10 13.68 -26.50
CA TRP A 155 10.88 13.92 -27.72
C TRP A 155 11.28 12.60 -28.37
N PHE A 156 11.08 12.48 -29.67
CA PHE A 156 11.41 11.29 -30.45
C PHE A 156 12.21 11.66 -31.70
N ASP A 157 12.91 10.66 -32.23
CA ASP A 157 13.61 10.78 -33.51
C ASP A 157 12.59 10.96 -34.66
N PRO A 158 12.84 11.83 -35.66
CA PRO A 158 11.99 11.96 -36.84
C PRO A 158 11.74 10.66 -37.61
N ASP A 159 12.70 9.73 -37.57
CA ASP A 159 12.62 8.43 -38.24
C ASP A 159 11.93 7.35 -37.39
N ALA A 160 11.53 7.69 -36.16
CA ALA A 160 10.85 6.78 -35.23
C ALA A 160 9.57 6.21 -35.86
N VAL A 161 9.38 4.89 -35.68
CA VAL A 161 8.21 4.20 -36.20
C VAL A 161 7.02 4.49 -35.28
N VAL A 162 6.01 5.17 -35.81
CA VAL A 162 4.72 5.32 -35.13
C VAL A 162 3.82 4.17 -35.55
N VAL A 163 3.34 3.36 -34.60
CA VAL A 163 2.40 2.27 -34.86
C VAL A 163 1.05 2.62 -34.26
N ILE A 164 0.04 2.82 -35.13
CA ILE A 164 -1.33 3.11 -34.73
C ILE A 164 -2.16 1.83 -34.89
N SER A 165 -2.67 1.30 -33.78
CA SER A 165 -3.54 0.12 -33.79
C SER A 165 -4.99 0.53 -33.62
N TYR A 166 -5.87 -0.06 -34.42
CA TYR A 166 -7.28 0.32 -34.53
C TYR A 166 -8.19 -0.91 -34.71
N TYR A 167 -9.48 -0.75 -34.42
CA TYR A 167 -10.52 -1.78 -34.55
C TYR A 167 -11.22 -1.81 -35.90
#